data_AF-A0A663N2J8-F1
#
_entry.id   AF-A0A663N2J8-F1
#
_cell.length_a   1.000
_cell.length_b   1.000
_cell.length_c   1.000
_cell.angle_alpha   90.00
_cell.angle_beta   90.00
_cell.angle_gamma   90.00
#
_symmetry.space_group_name_H-M   'P 1'
#
loop_
_entity.id
_entity.type
_entity.pdbx_description
1 polymer ?
#
loop_
_entity_poly.entity_id
_entity_poly.type
_entity_poly.pdbx_seq_one_letter_code
_entity_poly.pdbx_strand_id
1 'polypeptide(L)'
;NVPITMALKNPKQHFVKNQLEMVLSTVQSKNKQLEEDLKRSLNELENKILQLKSVKEELLDALGKFLSDHFPLPETGRSAKKKKKNVKTDMLVNKLMSTPHEPYVTINDSFWPPYIELLLRSGIALRHPEDAKKIRLEAFHM
;
A
#
# COMPACT_ATOMS: atom_id res chain seq x y z
N ASN A 1 -31.41 31.07 67.30
CA ASN A 1 -31.11 32.24 66.45
C ASN A 1 -29.91 31.95 65.56
N VAL A 2 -30.02 31.02 64.61
CA VAL A 2 -28.98 30.83 63.58
C VAL A 2 -29.65 30.41 62.27
N PRO A 3 -29.83 31.35 61.33
CA PRO A 3 -29.81 30.95 59.94
C PRO A 3 -29.18 32.03 59.07
N ILE A 4 -27.86 32.04 58.88
CA ILE A 4 -27.23 32.88 57.82
C ILE A 4 -26.18 32.11 57.01
N THR A 5 -25.70 30.95 57.45
CA THR A 5 -24.58 30.26 56.76
C THR A 5 -24.95 29.58 55.44
N MET A 6 -26.22 29.60 54.99
CA MET A 6 -26.62 28.88 53.76
C MET A 6 -26.68 29.71 52.46
N ALA A 7 -26.45 31.03 52.46
CA ALA A 7 -26.94 31.86 51.34
C ALA A 7 -25.93 32.69 50.53
N LEU A 8 -24.61 32.54 50.66
CA LEU A 8 -23.66 33.30 49.83
C LEU A 8 -22.80 32.40 48.95
N LYS A 9 -23.47 31.72 48.01
CA LYS A 9 -22.82 31.11 46.85
C LYS A 9 -22.28 32.25 45.97
N ASN A 10 -20.95 32.37 45.90
CA ASN A 10 -20.28 33.50 45.26
C ASN A 10 -20.60 33.53 43.74
N PRO A 11 -21.15 34.62 43.16
CA PRO A 11 -21.59 34.65 41.76
C PRO A 11 -20.45 34.41 40.77
N LYS A 12 -19.22 34.84 41.11
CA LYS A 12 -18.00 34.54 40.33
C LYS A 12 -17.72 33.04 40.27
N GLN A 13 -17.93 32.31 41.36
CA GLN A 13 -17.73 30.86 41.42
C GLN A 13 -18.74 30.11 40.54
N HIS A 14 -19.99 30.56 40.53
CA HIS A 14 -21.02 30.01 39.64
C HIS A 14 -20.70 30.26 38.17
N PHE A 15 -20.24 31.47 37.83
CA PHE A 15 -19.83 31.80 36.47
C PHE A 15 -18.66 30.94 35.99
N VAL A 16 -17.61 30.81 36.80
CA VAL A 16 -16.45 29.95 36.46
C VAL A 16 -16.88 28.49 36.31
N LYS A 17 -17.76 27.98 37.17
CA LYS A 17 -18.29 26.61 37.06
C LYS A 17 -19.02 26.41 35.72
N ASN A 18 -19.88 27.33 35.34
CA ASN A 18 -20.64 27.24 34.08
C ASN A 18 -19.72 27.32 32.85
N GLN A 19 -18.71 28.20 32.88
CA GLN A 19 -17.72 28.27 31.81
C GLN A 19 -16.93 26.96 31.67
N LEU A 20 -16.51 26.37 32.80
CA LEU A 20 -15.79 25.11 32.81
C LEU A 20 -16.64 23.96 32.24
N GLU A 21 -17.92 23.90 32.62
CA GLU A 21 -18.86 22.88 32.11
C GLU A 21 -19.09 23.01 30.60
N MET A 22 -19.17 24.25 30.10
CA MET A 22 -19.32 24.55 28.67
C MET A 22 -18.07 24.13 27.87
N VAL A 23 -16.87 24.46 28.38
CA VAL A 23 -15.60 24.05 27.78
C VAL A 23 -15.46 22.53 27.81
N LEU A 24 -15.80 21.89 28.92
CA LEU A 24 -15.68 20.44 29.09
C LEU A 24 -16.62 19.70 28.11
N SER A 25 -17.86 20.17 27.97
CA SER A 25 -18.81 19.64 26.98
C SER A 25 -18.31 19.83 25.55
N THR A 26 -17.72 20.99 25.25
CA THR A 26 -17.15 21.28 23.92
C THR A 26 -15.96 20.37 23.61
N VAL A 27 -15.06 20.16 24.57
CA VAL A 27 -13.90 19.28 24.41
C VAL A 27 -14.35 17.82 24.23
N GLN A 28 -15.31 17.36 25.02
CA GLN A 28 -15.86 16.00 24.87
C GLN A 28 -16.51 15.78 23.51
N SER A 29 -17.31 16.74 23.04
CA SER A 29 -17.92 16.68 21.71
C SER A 29 -16.86 16.65 20.61
N LYS A 30 -15.83 17.50 20.69
CA LYS A 30 -14.72 17.50 19.74
C LYS A 30 -13.95 16.18 19.75
N ASN A 31 -13.63 15.63 20.93
CA ASN A 31 -12.94 14.35 21.03
C ASN A 31 -13.73 13.22 20.36
N LYS A 32 -15.04 13.16 20.60
CA LYS A 32 -15.92 12.18 19.95
C LYS A 32 -15.93 12.33 18.42
N GLN A 33 -16.02 13.57 17.94
CA GLN A 33 -15.97 13.85 16.50
C GLN A 33 -14.64 13.40 15.88
N LEU A 34 -13.51 13.68 16.55
CA LEU A 34 -12.19 13.24 16.11
C LEU A 34 -12.08 11.72 16.07
N GLU A 35 -12.60 11.00 17.06
CA GLU A 35 -12.61 9.53 17.06
C GLU A 35 -13.42 8.96 15.88
N GLU A 36 -14.58 9.54 15.59
CA GLU A 36 -15.42 9.13 14.46
C GLU A 36 -14.74 9.41 13.11
N ASP A 37 -14.11 10.58 12.96
CA ASP A 37 -13.40 10.96 11.74
C ASP A 37 -12.14 10.11 11.51
N LEU A 38 -11.40 9.79 12.58
CA LEU A 38 -10.28 8.84 12.53
C LEU A 38 -10.76 7.45 12.08
N LYS A 39 -11.85 6.95 12.65
CA LYS A 39 -12.41 5.64 12.30
C LYS A 39 -12.85 5.60 10.84
N ARG A 40 -13.52 6.66 10.34
CA ARG A 40 -13.89 6.79 8.93
C ARG A 40 -12.67 6.74 8.02
N SER A 41 -11.64 7.52 8.35
CA SER A 41 -10.41 7.62 7.56
C SER A 41 -9.66 6.29 7.50
N LEU A 42 -9.57 5.57 8.63
CA LEU A 42 -8.96 4.23 8.68
C LEU A 42 -9.72 3.23 7.80
N ASN A 43 -11.04 3.21 7.89
CA ASN A 43 -11.85 2.31 7.07
C ASN A 43 -11.73 2.62 5.57
N GLU A 44 -11.60 3.89 5.19
CA GLU A 44 -11.34 4.26 3.79
C GLU A 44 -9.97 3.75 3.31
N LEU A 45 -8.94 3.87 4.16
CA LEU A 45 -7.60 3.37 3.84
C LEU A 45 -7.58 1.85 3.70
N GLU A 46 -8.25 1.12 4.60
CA GLU A 46 -8.39 -0.34 4.50
C GLU A 46 -9.07 -0.76 3.20
N ASN A 47 -10.13 -0.06 2.80
CA ASN A 47 -10.81 -0.32 1.53
C ASN A 47 -9.90 -0.05 0.33
N LYS A 48 -9.12 1.04 0.34
CA LYS A 48 -8.14 1.32 -0.74
C LYS A 48 -7.09 0.22 -0.85
N ILE A 49 -6.60 -0.30 0.28
CA ILE A 49 -5.64 -1.41 0.29
C ILE A 49 -6.27 -2.67 -0.33
N LEU A 50 -7.52 -2.99 0.00
CA LEU A 50 -8.22 -4.14 -0.57
C LEU A 50 -8.43 -3.99 -2.08
N GLN A 51 -8.83 -2.81 -2.55
CA GLN A 51 -8.97 -2.52 -3.98
C GLN A 51 -7.65 -2.68 -4.73
N LEU A 52 -6.54 -2.15 -4.19
CA LEU A 52 -5.21 -2.31 -4.78
C LEU A 52 -4.78 -3.77 -4.89
N LYS A 53 -5.12 -4.61 -3.89
CA LYS A 53 -4.87 -6.05 -3.95
C LYS A 53 -5.65 -6.72 -5.09
N SER A 54 -6.94 -6.39 -5.23
CA SER A 54 -7.78 -6.92 -6.33
C SER A 54 -7.21 -6.56 -7.70
N VAL A 55 -6.89 -5.28 -7.92
CA VAL A 55 -6.32 -4.80 -9.18
C VAL A 55 -4.99 -5.49 -9.49
N LYS A 56 -4.13 -5.69 -8.48
CA LYS A 56 -2.88 -6.44 -8.65
C LYS A 56 -3.14 -7.88 -9.11
N GLU A 57 -4.09 -8.57 -8.48
CA GLU A 57 -4.41 -9.96 -8.82
C GLU A 57 -4.98 -10.09 -10.24
N GLU A 58 -5.92 -9.21 -10.61
CA GLU A 58 -6.50 -9.17 -11.96
C GLU A 58 -5.44 -8.89 -13.03
N LEU A 59 -4.55 -7.93 -12.77
CA LEU A 59 -3.44 -7.61 -13.67
C LEU A 59 -2.48 -8.80 -13.85
N LEU A 60 -2.13 -9.49 -12.77
CA LEU A 60 -1.25 -10.65 -12.81
C LEU A 60 -1.89 -11.83 -13.55
N ASP A 61 -3.20 -12.05 -13.38
CA ASP A 61 -3.93 -13.09 -14.11
C ASP A 61 -4.01 -12.78 -15.61
N ALA A 62 -4.36 -11.53 -15.97
CA ALA A 62 -4.40 -11.08 -17.36
C ALA A 62 -3.03 -11.19 -18.03
N LEU A 63 -1.96 -10.76 -17.35
CA LEU A 63 -0.59 -10.90 -17.84
C LEU A 63 -0.19 -12.37 -17.98
N GLY A 64 -0.56 -13.21 -17.02
CA GLY A 64 -0.30 -14.66 -17.08
C GLY A 64 -0.97 -15.34 -18.27
N LYS A 65 -2.22 -14.97 -18.58
CA LYS A 65 -2.95 -15.42 -19.77
C LYS A 65 -2.27 -14.94 -21.06
N PHE A 66 -2.01 -13.65 -21.17
CA PHE A 66 -1.33 -13.06 -22.33
C PHE A 66 0.01 -13.73 -22.63
N LEU A 67 0.84 -13.95 -21.59
CA LEU A 67 2.12 -14.62 -21.76
C LEU A 67 1.94 -16.08 -22.20
N SER A 68 0.95 -16.80 -21.65
CA SER A 68 0.68 -18.19 -22.04
C SER A 68 0.23 -18.31 -23.50
N ASP A 69 -0.55 -17.35 -23.99
CA ASP A 69 -1.14 -17.36 -25.33
C ASP A 69 -0.14 -16.91 -26.41
N HIS A 70 0.69 -15.91 -26.13
CA HIS A 70 1.62 -15.32 -27.12
C HIS A 70 3.05 -15.83 -27.02
N PHE A 71 3.43 -16.34 -25.85
CA PHE A 71 4.75 -16.88 -25.60
C PHE A 71 4.60 -18.26 -24.91
N PRO A 72 4.14 -19.29 -25.65
CA PRO A 72 4.12 -20.64 -25.12
C PRO A 72 5.55 -21.09 -24.83
N LEU A 73 5.76 -21.68 -23.65
CA LEU A 73 7.05 -22.28 -23.32
C LEU A 73 7.39 -23.35 -24.37
N PRO A 74 8.64 -23.40 -24.87
CA PRO A 74 9.05 -24.49 -25.75
C PRO A 74 8.82 -25.81 -25.02
N GLU A 75 8.03 -26.68 -25.63
CA GLU A 75 7.60 -27.95 -25.09
C GLU A 75 8.83 -28.87 -24.98
N THR A 76 9.59 -28.75 -23.89
CA THR A 76 10.64 -29.71 -23.56
C THR A 76 9.95 -31.04 -23.28
N GLY A 77 9.99 -31.91 -24.29
CA GLY A 77 9.45 -33.26 -24.23
C GLY A 77 9.88 -34.01 -22.97
N ARG A 78 8.92 -34.78 -22.45
CA ARG A 78 8.90 -35.56 -21.20
C ARG A 78 8.48 -34.80 -19.94
N SER A 79 7.17 -34.82 -19.73
CA SER A 79 6.57 -35.19 -18.44
C SER A 79 7.00 -34.36 -17.22
N ALA A 80 7.12 -33.04 -17.33
CA ALA A 80 7.14 -32.18 -16.17
C ALA A 80 5.72 -31.66 -15.93
N LYS A 81 5.05 -32.23 -14.91
CA LYS A 81 3.83 -31.70 -14.27
C LYS A 81 3.77 -30.18 -14.41
N LYS A 82 2.61 -29.66 -14.85
CA LYS A 82 2.18 -28.25 -14.81
C LYS A 82 2.57 -27.56 -13.50
N LYS A 83 3.84 -27.23 -13.32
CA LYS A 83 4.28 -26.23 -12.38
C LYS A 83 4.21 -24.96 -13.19
N LYS A 84 3.13 -24.20 -12.98
CA LYS A 84 3.12 -22.76 -13.17
C LYS A 84 4.44 -22.27 -12.57
N LYS A 85 5.48 -22.12 -13.40
CA LYS A 85 6.65 -21.35 -13.03
C LYS A 85 6.10 -19.95 -13.04
N ASN A 86 5.48 -19.57 -11.93
CA ASN A 86 5.12 -18.20 -11.64
C ASN A 86 6.36 -17.42 -12.02
N VAL A 87 6.24 -16.67 -13.11
CA VAL A 87 7.30 -15.78 -13.57
C VAL A 87 7.74 -15.03 -12.32
N LYS A 88 9.04 -14.95 -12.06
CA LYS A 88 9.59 -14.33 -10.83
C LYS A 88 9.37 -12.81 -10.80
N THR A 89 8.24 -12.34 -11.32
CA THR A 89 7.72 -10.97 -11.27
C THR A 89 7.68 -10.48 -9.83
N ASP A 90 7.25 -11.35 -8.90
CA ASP A 90 7.25 -11.06 -7.46
C ASP A 90 8.66 -10.74 -6.93
N MET A 91 9.72 -11.34 -7.48
CA MET A 91 11.10 -11.08 -7.04
C MET A 91 11.61 -9.71 -7.51
N LEU A 92 11.25 -9.29 -8.73
CA LEU A 92 11.57 -7.96 -9.25
C LEU A 92 10.81 -6.86 -8.49
N VAL A 93 9.51 -7.06 -8.25
CA VAL A 93 8.68 -6.13 -7.50
C VAL A 93 9.11 -6.05 -6.03
N ASN A 94 9.36 -7.18 -5.37
CA ASN A 94 9.79 -7.19 -3.97
C ASN A 94 11.19 -6.58 -3.79
N LYS A 95 12.11 -6.79 -4.74
CA LYS A 95 13.45 -6.17 -4.70
C LYS A 95 13.37 -4.66 -4.92
N LEU A 96 12.50 -4.18 -5.81
CA LEU A 96 12.23 -2.74 -5.97
C LEU A 96 11.71 -2.11 -4.66
N MET A 97 10.80 -2.78 -3.97
CA MET A 97 10.19 -2.27 -2.74
C MET A 97 11.11 -2.38 -1.51
N SER A 98 12.06 -3.32 -1.50
CA SER A 98 12.89 -3.63 -0.34
C SER A 98 14.29 -2.99 -0.38
N THR A 99 14.85 -2.73 -1.57
CA THR A 99 16.19 -2.13 -1.73
C THR A 99 16.14 -0.93 -2.68
N PRO A 100 15.57 0.22 -2.26
CA PRO A 100 15.44 1.40 -3.11
C PRO A 100 16.79 1.98 -3.57
N HIS A 101 17.86 1.72 -2.81
CA HIS A 101 19.22 2.20 -3.14
C HIS A 101 20.00 1.27 -4.09
N GLU A 102 19.53 0.03 -4.32
CA GLU A 102 20.12 -0.90 -5.28
C GLU A 102 19.02 -1.61 -6.10
N PRO A 103 18.35 -0.88 -7.01
CA PRO A 103 17.16 -1.36 -7.72
C PRO A 103 17.48 -2.36 -8.85
N TYR A 104 18.74 -2.78 -8.99
CA TYR A 104 19.19 -3.65 -10.07
C TYR A 104 19.06 -5.14 -9.69
N VAL A 105 18.50 -5.92 -10.60
CA VAL A 105 18.35 -7.36 -10.52
C VAL A 105 19.18 -8.01 -11.61
N THR A 106 19.95 -9.03 -11.24
CA THR A 106 20.76 -9.80 -12.19
C THR A 106 19.87 -10.78 -12.95
N ILE A 107 19.80 -10.62 -14.27
CA ILE A 107 19.26 -11.58 -15.23
C ILE A 107 20.15 -12.82 -15.20
N ASN A 108 19.64 -13.88 -14.58
CA ASN A 108 20.20 -15.23 -14.64
C ASN A 108 19.42 -16.10 -15.64
N ASP A 109 19.92 -17.31 -15.90
CA ASP A 109 19.29 -18.27 -16.82
C ASP A 109 17.91 -18.78 -16.34
N SER A 110 17.48 -18.39 -15.13
CA SER A 110 16.11 -18.67 -14.66
C SER A 110 15.08 -17.67 -15.19
N PHE A 111 15.51 -16.53 -15.75
CA PHE A 111 14.60 -15.59 -16.38
C PHE A 111 14.34 -15.98 -17.83
N TRP A 112 13.10 -15.81 -18.24
CA TRP A 112 12.71 -16.17 -19.58
C TRP A 112 13.02 -15.02 -20.55
N PRO A 113 13.85 -15.22 -21.59
CA PRO A 113 14.33 -14.12 -22.44
C PRO A 113 13.23 -13.24 -23.05
N PRO A 114 12.10 -13.79 -23.56
CA PRO A 114 11.02 -12.96 -24.10
C PRO A 114 10.38 -12.05 -23.05
N TYR A 115 10.33 -12.50 -21.79
CA TYR A 115 9.78 -11.71 -20.69
C TYR A 115 10.69 -10.52 -20.34
N ILE A 116 12.00 -10.74 -20.33
CA ILE A 116 12.98 -9.67 -20.13
C ILE A 116 12.93 -8.67 -21.28
N GLU A 117 12.83 -9.14 -22.52
CA GLU A 117 12.69 -8.25 -23.68
C GLU A 117 11.38 -7.47 -23.65
N LEU A 118 10.27 -8.07 -23.24
CA LEU A 118 9.00 -7.37 -23.08
C LEU A 118 9.13 -6.21 -22.09
N LEU A 119 9.73 -6.45 -20.91
CA LEU A 119 9.95 -5.41 -19.90
C LEU A 119 10.84 -4.28 -20.42
N LEU A 120 11.89 -4.61 -21.18
CA LEU A 120 12.80 -3.62 -21.76
C LEU A 120 12.13 -2.82 -22.89
N ARG A 121 11.40 -3.49 -23.78
CA ARG A 121 10.79 -2.87 -24.97
C ARG A 121 9.55 -2.04 -24.62
N SER A 122 8.85 -2.40 -23.55
CA SER A 122 7.73 -1.62 -22.99
C SER A 122 8.18 -0.43 -22.14
N GLY A 123 9.49 -0.27 -21.89
CA GLY A 123 10.03 0.78 -21.02
C GLY A 123 9.88 0.50 -19.52
N ILE A 124 9.21 -0.59 -19.13
CA ILE A 124 8.98 -0.92 -17.71
C ILE A 124 10.30 -1.23 -16.97
N ALA A 125 11.33 -1.68 -17.69
CA ALA A 125 12.66 -1.91 -17.15
C ALA A 125 13.76 -1.28 -18.02
N LEU A 126 14.86 -0.90 -17.37
CA LEU A 126 16.07 -0.35 -17.99
C LEU A 126 17.26 -1.25 -17.69
N ARG A 127 18.15 -1.44 -18.68
CA ARG A 127 19.43 -2.13 -18.47
C ARG A 127 20.40 -1.23 -17.70
N HIS A 128 21.28 -1.85 -16.92
CA HIS A 128 22.40 -1.15 -16.30
C HIS A 128 23.34 -0.63 -17.41
N PRO A 129 23.84 0.61 -17.32
CA PRO A 129 24.68 1.21 -18.35
C PRO A 129 25.98 0.43 -18.59
N GLU A 130 26.51 -0.23 -17.56
CA GLU A 130 27.78 -0.96 -17.62
C GLU A 130 27.64 -2.49 -17.60
N ASP A 131 26.47 -3.03 -17.23
CA ASP A 131 26.29 -4.47 -17.04
C ASP A 131 25.01 -4.95 -17.73
N ALA A 132 25.17 -5.55 -18.90
CA ALA A 132 24.05 -6.04 -19.71
C ALA A 132 23.22 -7.13 -19.01
N LYS A 133 23.75 -7.78 -17.97
CA LYS A 133 23.03 -8.77 -17.17
C LYS A 133 22.25 -8.14 -16.01
N LYS A 134 22.30 -6.83 -15.79
CA LYS A 134 21.54 -6.16 -14.74
C LYS A 134 20.42 -5.33 -15.34
N ILE A 135 19.21 -5.47 -14.80
CA ILE A 135 18.06 -4.62 -15.12
C ILE A 135 17.46 -4.03 -13.86
N ARG A 136 16.91 -2.82 -13.95
CA ARG A 136 16.08 -2.23 -12.89
C ARG A 136 14.70 -1.88 -13.46
N LEU A 137 13.68 -1.88 -12.62
CA LEU A 137 12.39 -1.33 -13.01
C LEU A 137 12.51 0.20 -13.11
N GLU A 138 11.88 0.78 -14.13
CA GLU A 138 11.74 2.23 -14.21
C GLU A 138 10.80 2.68 -13.09
N ALA A 139 11.21 3.71 -12.36
CA ALA A 139 10.36 4.28 -11.33
C ALA A 139 9.19 5.00 -12.02
N PHE A 140 7.95 4.60 -11.69
CA PHE A 140 6.76 5.34 -12.07
C PHE A 140 6.70 6.60 -11.19
N HIS A 141 7.38 7.66 -11.61
CA HIS A 141 7.24 8.96 -10.97
C HIS A 141 5.81 9.47 -11.28
N MET A 142 4.96 9.58 -10.26
CA MET A 142 3.75 10.40 -10.30
C MET A 142 4.08 11.84 -9.89
#